data_AF-A0A1B4LBJ3-F1
#
_entry.id   AF-A0A1B4LBJ3-F1
#
_cell.length_a   1.000
_cell.length_b   1.000
_cell.length_c   1.000
_cell.angle_alpha   90.00
_cell.angle_beta   90.00
_cell.angle_gamma   90.00
#
_symmetry.space_group_name_H-M   'P 1'
#
loop_
_entity.id
_entity.type
_entity.pdbx_description
1 polymer ?
#
loop_
_entity_poly.entity_id
_entity_poly.type
_entity_poly.pdbx_seq_one_letter_code
_entity_poly.pdbx_strand_id
1 'polypeptide(L)' 'MIAGPIGSACGGVAGAILASLIAGAAGCATGAAFGEAVDQKILDNWRCLACGRTFSIQPR' A
#
# COMPACT_ATOMS: atom_id res chain seq x y z
N MET A 1 -37.32 6.97 -4.26
CA MET A 1 -37.11 7.18 -5.71
C MET A 1 -35.80 6.51 -6.10
N ILE A 2 -35.86 5.21 -6.41
CA ILE A 2 -34.76 4.56 -7.11
C ILE A 2 -34.84 5.14 -8.51
N ALA A 3 -33.93 6.06 -8.84
CA ALA A 3 -33.80 6.53 -10.22
C ALA A 3 -33.78 5.28 -11.11
N GLY A 4 -34.57 5.25 -12.18
CA GLY A 4 -34.76 4.06 -13.02
C GLY A 4 -33.44 3.47 -13.54
N PRO A 5 -33.47 2.43 -14.40
CA PRO A 5 -32.28 1.64 -14.78
C PRO A 5 -31.03 2.44 -15.15
N ILE A 6 -31.21 3.63 -15.74
CA ILE A 6 -30.14 4.56 -16.12
C ILE A 6 -29.52 5.25 -14.89
N GLY A 7 -30.34 5.67 -13.92
CA GLY A 7 -29.87 6.34 -12.71
C GLY A 7 -29.11 5.41 -11.75
N SER A 8 -29.52 4.14 -11.66
CA SER A 8 -28.75 3.12 -10.92
C SER A 8 -27.41 2.81 -11.59
N ALA A 9 -27.36 2.75 -12.92
CA ALA A 9 -26.11 2.56 -13.66
C ALA A 9 -25.13 3.72 -13.42
N CYS A 10 -25.57 4.97 -13.58
CA CYS A 10 -24.72 6.14 -13.32
C CYS A 10 -24.27 6.24 -11.85
N GLY A 11 -25.17 5.98 -10.89
CA GLY A 11 -24.82 5.96 -9.47
C GLY A 11 -23.80 4.89 -9.11
N GLY A 12 -23.92 3.69 -9.70
CA GLY A 12 -22.97 2.60 -9.53
C GLY A 12 -21.57 2.93 -10.03
N VAL A 13 -21.45 3.56 -11.20
CA VAL A 13 -20.15 3.98 -11.77
C VAL A 13 -19.50 5.04 -10.88
N ALA A 14 -20.24 6.07 -10.47
CA ALA A 14 -19.71 7.10 -9.57
C ALA A 14 -19.25 6.51 -8.23
N GLY A 15 -20.04 5.60 -7.64
CA GLY A 15 -19.68 4.91 -6.42
C GLY A 15 -18.42 4.04 -6.55
N ALA A 16 -18.28 3.30 -7.65
CA ALA A 16 -17.10 2.47 -7.91
C ALA A 16 -15.82 3.30 -8.07
N ILE A 17 -15.90 4.46 -8.73
CA ILE A 17 -14.77 5.38 -8.86
C ILE A 17 -14.33 5.88 -7.48
N LEU A 18 -15.27 6.35 -6.66
CA LEU A 18 -14.95 6.85 -5.31
C LEU A 18 -14.36 5.74 -4.42
N ALA A 19 -14.98 4.55 -4.43
CA ALA A 19 -14.51 3.42 -3.66
C ALA A 19 -13.09 2.98 -4.08
N SER A 20 -12.83 2.90 -5.40
CA SER A 20 -11.51 2.50 -5.91
C SER A 20 -10.42 3.53 -5.60
N LEU A 21 -10.72 4.83 -5.64
CA LEU A 21 -9.79 5.89 -5.26
C LEU A 21 -9.39 5.78 -3.77
N ILE A 22 -10.37 5.63 -2.89
CA ILE A 22 -10.13 5.51 -1.45
C ILE A 22 -9.30 4.25 -1.15
N ALA A 23 -9.71 3.12 -1.70
CA ALA A 23 -9.00 1.85 -1.52
C ALA A 23 -7.58 1.90 -2.10
N GLY A 24 -7.39 2.52 -3.27
CA GLY A 24 -6.09 2.69 -3.90
C GLY A 24 -5.15 3.56 -3.06
N ALA A 25 -5.62 4.71 -2.58
CA ALA A 25 -4.84 5.59 -1.71
C ALA A 25 -4.45 4.90 -0.38
N ALA A 26 -5.41 4.22 0.26
CA ALA A 26 -5.16 3.46 1.47
C ALA A 26 -4.16 2.31 1.25
N GLY A 27 -4.28 1.61 0.12
CA GLY A 27 -3.35 0.55 -0.28
C GLY A 27 -1.93 1.05 -0.48
N CYS A 28 -1.75 2.20 -1.14
CA CYS A 28 -0.44 2.83 -1.31
C CYS A 28 0.19 3.22 0.03
N ALA A 29 -0.57 3.89 0.91
CA ALA A 29 -0.07 4.28 2.23
C ALA A 29 0.31 3.06 3.09
N THR A 30 -0.54 2.02 3.06
CA THR A 30 -0.28 0.76 3.76
C THR A 30 0.97 0.06 3.21
N GLY A 31 1.14 0.04 1.89
CA GLY A 31 2.32 -0.53 1.23
C GLY A 31 3.61 0.19 1.61
N ALA A 32 3.59 1.52 1.66
CA ALA A 32 4.74 2.32 2.10
C ALA A 32 5.10 2.04 3.56
N ALA A 33 4.11 2.08 4.46
CA ALA A 33 4.32 1.81 5.88
C ALA A 33 4.79 0.37 6.14
N PHE A 34 4.23 -0.61 5.41
CA PHE A 34 4.68 -2.00 5.46
C PHE A 34 6.11 -2.16 4.95
N GLY A 35 6.43 -1.54 3.82
CA GLY A 35 7.78 -1.55 3.25
C GLY A 35 8.80 -0.99 4.23
N GLU A 36 8.50 0.12 4.88
CA GLU A 36 9.36 0.71 5.90
C GLU A 36 9.53 -0.17 7.15
N ALA A 37 8.45 -0.83 7.61
CA ALA A 37 8.55 -1.79 8.70
C ALA A 37 9.42 -3.01 8.33
N VAL A 38 9.29 -3.52 7.11
CA VAL A 38 10.14 -4.60 6.60
C VAL A 38 11.59 -4.15 6.51
N ASP A 39 11.84 -2.95 6.00
CA ASP A 39 13.18 -2.40 5.86
C ASP A 39 13.90 -2.32 7.22
N GLN A 40 13.25 -1.68 8.21
CA GLN A 40 13.82 -1.48 9.54
C GLN A 40 13.95 -2.77 10.37
N LYS A 41 12.98 -3.69 10.26
CA LYS A 41 12.96 -4.90 11.10
C LYS A 41 13.72 -6.05 10.49
N ILE A 42 13.66 -6.20 9.18
CA ILE A 42 14.27 -7.30 8.46
C ILE A 42 15.57 -6.81 7.87
N LEU A 43 15.52 -5.96 6.83
CA LEU A 43 16.69 -5.66 5.99
C LEU A 43 17.84 -5.00 6.76
N ASP A 44 17.56 -4.02 7.63
CA ASP A 44 18.60 -3.38 8.47
C ASP A 44 19.24 -4.33 9.50
N ASN A 45 18.55 -5.42 9.84
CA ASN A 45 19.08 -6.45 10.74
C ASN A 45 19.73 -7.62 9.98
N TRP A 46 19.84 -7.55 8.65
CA TRP A 46 20.51 -8.60 7.89
C TRP A 46 22.01 -8.59 8.15
N ARG A 47 22.49 -9.70 8.72
CA ARG A 47 23.90 -9.94 9.03
C ARG A 47 24.40 -11.17 8.30
N CYS A 48 25.51 -11.04 7.59
CA CYS A 48 26.22 -12.19 7.04
C CYS A 48 26.68 -13.10 8.19
N LEU A 49 26.26 -14.36 8.19
CA LEU A 49 26.66 -15.32 9.23
C LEU A 49 28.13 -15.76 9.08
N ALA A 50 28.70 -15.68 7.88
CA ALA A 50 30.09 -16.06 7.63
C ALA A 50 31.10 -14.99 8.07
N CYS A 51 30.79 -13.71 7.90
CA CYS A 51 31.72 -12.61 8.20
C CYS A 51 31.21 -11.57 9.22
N GLY A 52 29.98 -11.71 9.71
CA GLY A 52 29.40 -10.84 10.73
C GLY A 52 29.00 -9.43 10.26
N ARG A 53 29.19 -9.11 8.97
CA ARG A 53 28.87 -7.79 8.41
C ARG A 53 27.35 -7.59 8.32
N THR A 54 26.86 -6.47 8.85
CA THR A 54 25.49 -6.01 8.66
C THR A 54 25.38 -5.21 7.38
N PHE A 55 24.28 -5.43 6.65
CA PHE A 55 23.93 -4.68 5.45
C PHE A 55 22.78 -3.75 5.83
N SER A 56 22.97 -2.45 5.64
CA SER A 56 21.91 -1.44 5.81
C SER A 56 21.93 -0.55 4.58
N ILE A 57 20.74 -0.14 4.13
CA ILE A 57 20.55 0.62 2.89
C ILE A 57 20.78 2.12 3.11
N GLN A 58 20.99 2.55 4.36
CA GLN A 58 21.31 3.93 4.69
C GLN A 58 22.73 4.26 4.20
N PRO A 59 22.90 5.22 3.27
CA PRO A 59 24.21 5.81 3.04
C PRO A 59 24.61 6.55 4.33
N ARG A 60 25.79 6.25 4.86
CA ARG A 60 26.40 7.05 5.92
C ARG A 60 26.73 8.46 5.43
#